data_AF-A0A949ACT2-F1
#
_entry.id   AF-A0A949ACT2-F1
#
_cell.length_a   1.000
_cell.length_b   1.000
_cell.length_c   1.000
_cell.angle_alpha   90.00
_cell.angle_beta   90.00
_cell.angle_gamma   90.00
#
_symmetry.space_group_name_H-M   'P 1'
#
loop_
_entity.id
_entity.type
_entity.pdbx_description
1 polymer ?
#
loop_
_entity_poly.entity_id
_entity_poly.type
_entity_poly.pdbx_seq_one_letter_code
_entity_poly.pdbx_strand_id
1 'polypeptide(L)'
;MAKHLHVVGRQERNAWLCQARFFSLICLLFFALLLKAGCASMSSLKHKIDTYEASGKCFNCKGSGEVDCPQCKDRGWITCPDCLGSGGKSDALLNDADLTNRCPNCRGMGQIDCPNCNGFDRLICDRCGGTGEAPKKVH
;
A
#
# COMPACT_ATOMS: atom_id res chain seq x y z
N MET A 1 81.22 41.73 -4.18
CA MET A 1 81.34 40.25 -4.22
C MET A 1 80.04 39.66 -3.69
N ALA A 2 79.08 39.31 -4.56
CA ALA A 2 77.82 38.70 -4.12
C ALA A 2 77.17 37.94 -5.28
N LYS A 3 77.45 36.64 -5.41
CA LYS A 3 76.64 35.68 -6.16
C LYS A 3 76.90 34.30 -5.55
N HIS A 4 75.93 33.73 -4.86
CA HIS A 4 75.71 32.28 -4.73
C HIS A 4 74.60 32.04 -3.71
N LEU A 5 73.36 31.85 -4.18
CA LEU A 5 72.26 31.21 -3.44
C LEU A 5 71.11 31.02 -4.43
N HIS A 6 71.06 29.90 -5.15
CA HIS A 6 69.85 29.53 -5.92
C HIS A 6 69.85 28.08 -6.44
N VAL A 7 70.09 27.03 -5.62
CA VAL A 7 69.76 25.66 -6.07
C VAL A 7 69.41 24.72 -4.89
N VAL A 8 68.35 25.00 -4.12
CA VAL A 8 67.73 23.98 -3.25
C VAL A 8 66.22 24.19 -3.26
N GLY A 9 65.49 23.46 -4.10
CA GLY A 9 64.02 23.63 -4.15
C GLY A 9 63.23 22.83 -5.18
N ARG A 10 63.80 21.78 -5.79
CA ARG A 10 63.09 20.98 -6.82
C ARG A 10 62.90 19.51 -6.48
N GLN A 11 63.51 19.00 -5.40
CA GLN A 11 63.59 17.55 -5.14
C GLN A 11 62.49 17.01 -4.21
N GLU A 12 61.76 17.85 -3.46
CA GLU A 12 60.78 17.38 -2.47
C GLU A 12 59.33 17.27 -2.99
N ARG A 13 58.99 17.89 -4.13
CA ARG A 13 57.60 17.90 -4.64
C ARG A 13 57.13 16.55 -5.21
N ASN A 14 58.05 15.64 -5.53
CA ASN A 14 57.72 14.36 -6.14
C ASN A 14 57.36 13.28 -5.10
N ALA A 15 57.73 13.47 -3.82
CA ALA A 15 57.37 12.55 -2.75
C ALA A 15 55.88 12.64 -2.38
N TRP A 16 55.34 13.87 -2.30
CA TRP A 16 53.93 14.13 -1.99
C TRP A 16 52.97 13.61 -3.07
N LEU A 17 53.35 13.73 -4.35
CA LEU A 17 52.58 13.19 -5.48
C LEU A 17 52.52 11.66 -5.49
N CYS A 18 53.54 10.98 -4.97
CA CYS A 18 53.58 9.52 -4.88
C CYS A 18 52.67 9.01 -3.74
N GLN A 19 52.69 9.67 -2.59
CA GLN A 19 51.82 9.32 -1.46
C GLN A 19 50.34 9.56 -1.76
N ALA A 20 49.99 10.68 -2.42
CA ALA A 20 48.59 11.00 -2.76
C ALA A 20 47.95 9.96 -3.70
N ARG A 21 48.71 9.39 -4.65
CA ARG A 21 48.20 8.35 -5.55
C ARG A 21 47.98 7.02 -4.84
N PHE A 22 48.80 6.72 -3.83
CA PHE A 22 48.68 5.50 -3.03
C PHE A 22 47.41 5.53 -2.17
N PHE A 23 47.12 6.65 -1.51
CA PHE A 23 45.89 6.82 -0.73
C PHE A 23 44.63 6.81 -1.60
N SER A 24 44.69 7.38 -2.81
CA SER A 24 43.57 7.36 -3.75
C SER A 24 43.19 5.93 -4.18
N LEU A 25 44.18 5.08 -4.47
CA LEU A 25 43.93 3.68 -4.83
C LEU A 25 43.37 2.87 -3.66
N ILE A 26 43.88 3.08 -2.44
CA ILE A 26 43.38 2.41 -1.24
C ILE A 26 41.93 2.82 -0.94
N CYS A 27 41.59 4.11 -1.06
CA CYS A 27 40.21 4.59 -0.90
C CYS A 27 39.25 3.97 -1.92
N LEU A 28 39.65 3.89 -3.20
CA LEU A 28 38.82 3.27 -4.24
C LEU A 28 38.60 1.77 -3.99
N LEU A 29 39.63 1.06 -3.55
CA LEU A 29 39.51 -0.36 -3.19
C LEU A 29 38.60 -0.56 -1.98
N PHE A 30 38.73 0.29 -0.95
CA PHE A 30 37.88 0.23 0.24
C PHE A 30 36.41 0.56 -0.10
N PHE A 31 36.17 1.57 -0.92
CA PHE A 31 34.82 1.92 -1.39
C PHE A 31 34.21 0.79 -2.24
N ALA A 32 35.00 0.17 -3.14
CA ALA A 32 34.56 -0.99 -3.91
C ALA A 32 34.24 -2.21 -3.03
N LEU A 33 35.01 -2.43 -1.96
CA LEU A 33 34.75 -3.46 -0.95
C LEU A 33 33.47 -3.17 -0.15
N LEU A 34 33.24 -1.91 0.26
CA LEU A 34 32.02 -1.49 0.94
C LEU A 34 30.79 -1.64 0.04
N LEU A 35 30.89 -1.28 -1.25
CA LEU A 35 29.80 -1.48 -2.21
C LEU A 35 29.47 -2.98 -2.37
N LYS A 36 30.49 -3.84 -2.48
CA LYS A 36 30.28 -5.30 -2.59
C LYS A 36 29.70 -5.90 -1.30
N ALA A 37 30.14 -5.44 -0.13
CA ALA A 37 29.62 -5.89 1.15
C ALA A 37 28.18 -5.38 1.41
N GLY A 38 27.83 -4.19 0.91
CA GLY A 38 26.51 -3.58 1.06
C GLY A 38 25.40 -4.24 0.22
N CYS A 39 25.74 -4.87 -0.92
CA CYS A 39 24.73 -5.50 -1.78
C CYS A 39 24.18 -6.84 -1.26
N ALA A 40 24.85 -7.50 -0.31
CA ALA A 40 24.39 -8.80 0.20
C ALA A 40 23.21 -8.69 1.19
N SER A 41 22.88 -7.48 1.67
CA SER A 41 21.95 -7.31 2.81
C SER A 41 20.58 -6.71 2.45
N MET A 42 20.30 -6.38 1.19
CA MET A 42 19.03 -5.75 0.78
C MET A 42 18.00 -6.70 0.14
N SER A 43 18.33 -7.98 -0.06
CA SER A 43 17.41 -8.96 -0.66
C SER A 43 16.43 -9.61 0.32
N SER A 44 16.54 -9.35 1.63
CA SER A 44 15.73 -10.05 2.66
C SER A 44 14.52 -9.26 3.19
N LEU A 45 14.29 -8.02 2.72
CA LEU A 45 13.12 -7.23 3.12
C LEU A 45 12.03 -7.11 2.05
N LYS A 46 12.09 -7.95 1.00
CA LYS A 46 11.02 -8.05 -0.02
C LYS A 46 10.00 -9.15 0.32
N HIS A 47 10.26 -9.99 1.33
CA HIS A 47 9.50 -11.23 1.52
C HIS A 47 8.57 -11.24 2.76
N LYS A 48 8.07 -10.07 3.16
CA LYS A 48 7.06 -9.95 4.25
C LYS A 48 5.95 -8.94 3.97
N ILE A 49 5.80 -8.53 2.71
CA ILE A 49 4.69 -7.68 2.25
C ILE A 49 3.83 -8.41 1.19
N ASP A 50 4.32 -9.48 0.59
CA ASP A 50 3.57 -10.24 -0.44
C ASP A 50 2.48 -11.19 0.15
N THR A 51 2.31 -11.21 1.48
CA THR A 51 1.15 -11.87 2.13
C THR A 51 0.12 -10.87 2.67
N TYR A 52 0.40 -9.58 2.58
CA TYR A 52 -0.51 -8.49 2.97
C TYR A 52 -0.79 -7.51 1.83
N GLU A 53 -0.34 -7.82 0.60
CA GLU A 53 -0.99 -7.36 -0.62
C GLU A 53 -2.33 -8.12 -0.72
N ALA A 54 -3.35 -7.67 0.01
CA ALA A 54 -4.16 -6.54 -0.43
C ALA A 54 -4.82 -6.82 -1.78
N SER A 55 -5.18 -8.09 -2.05
CA SER A 55 -6.44 -8.31 -2.76
C SER A 55 -7.53 -7.78 -1.84
N GLY A 56 -7.81 -6.48 -1.92
CA GLY A 56 -8.95 -5.83 -1.29
C GLY A 56 -10.27 -6.36 -1.84
N LYS A 57 -10.29 -7.60 -2.36
CA LYS A 57 -11.41 -8.37 -2.85
C LYS A 57 -11.95 -9.21 -1.71
N CYS A 58 -13.27 -9.23 -1.61
CA CYS A 58 -14.00 -10.09 -0.71
C CYS A 58 -13.70 -11.56 -1.04
N PHE A 59 -13.47 -12.37 -0.01
CA PHE A 59 -13.16 -13.79 -0.18
C PHE A 59 -14.35 -14.56 -0.77
N ASN A 60 -15.57 -14.24 -0.34
CA ASN A 60 -16.76 -14.97 -0.73
C ASN A 60 -17.22 -14.70 -2.17
N CYS A 61 -17.08 -13.47 -2.67
CA CYS A 61 -17.44 -13.13 -4.06
C CYS A 61 -16.23 -12.90 -4.98
N LYS A 62 -15.00 -13.06 -4.46
CA LYS A 62 -13.74 -12.91 -5.22
C LYS A 62 -13.61 -11.59 -5.98
N GLY A 63 -14.29 -10.53 -5.54
CA GLY A 63 -14.28 -9.23 -6.23
C GLY A 63 -15.55 -8.87 -6.99
N SER A 64 -16.48 -9.80 -7.23
CA SER A 64 -17.65 -9.52 -8.08
C SER A 64 -18.73 -8.68 -7.38
N GLY A 65 -18.81 -8.76 -6.06
CA GLY A 65 -19.92 -8.20 -5.29
C GLY A 65 -21.15 -9.11 -5.23
N GLU A 66 -21.15 -10.24 -5.94
CA GLU A 66 -22.30 -11.13 -6.09
C GLU A 66 -21.90 -12.59 -5.86
N VAL A 67 -22.81 -13.37 -5.30
CA VAL A 67 -22.65 -14.82 -5.10
C VAL A 67 -23.87 -15.56 -5.62
N ASP A 68 -23.71 -16.82 -6.00
CA ASP A 68 -24.82 -17.65 -6.46
C ASP A 68 -25.91 -17.72 -5.39
N CYS A 69 -27.16 -17.57 -5.82
CA CYS A 69 -28.32 -17.69 -4.94
C CYS A 69 -28.55 -19.17 -4.57
N PRO A 70 -28.29 -19.62 -3.33
CA PRO A 70 -28.43 -21.03 -2.96
C PRO A 70 -29.88 -21.52 -3.03
N GLN A 71 -30.84 -20.60 -2.90
CA GLN A 71 -32.28 -20.87 -2.99
C GLN A 71 -32.77 -20.96 -4.45
N CYS A 72 -32.04 -20.37 -5.40
CA CYS A 72 -32.48 -20.22 -6.79
C CYS A 72 -32.06 -21.41 -7.68
N LYS A 73 -31.42 -22.44 -7.13
CA LYS A 73 -30.82 -23.57 -7.88
C LYS A 73 -29.91 -23.08 -9.01
N ASP A 74 -29.01 -22.17 -8.69
CA ASP A 74 -28.01 -21.59 -9.61
C ASP A 74 -28.58 -20.80 -10.81
N ARG A 75 -29.86 -20.40 -10.74
CA ARG A 75 -30.51 -19.60 -11.80
C ARG A 75 -30.49 -18.09 -11.55
N GLY A 76 -29.73 -17.63 -10.54
CA GLY A 76 -29.70 -16.22 -10.18
C GLY A 76 -28.59 -15.89 -9.18
N TRP A 77 -28.32 -14.61 -9.05
CA TRP A 77 -27.27 -14.06 -8.19
C TRP A 77 -27.90 -13.26 -7.06
N ILE A 78 -27.27 -13.28 -5.89
CA ILE A 78 -27.58 -12.38 -4.80
C ILE A 78 -26.36 -11.51 -4.50
N THR A 79 -26.64 -10.32 -3.97
CA THR A 79 -25.59 -9.45 -3.44
C THR A 79 -24.80 -10.21 -2.37
N CYS A 80 -23.48 -10.22 -2.51
CA CYS A 80 -22.60 -10.89 -1.56
C CYS A 80 -22.78 -10.26 -0.17
N PRO A 81 -23.18 -11.04 0.86
CA PRO A 81 -23.51 -10.50 2.18
C PRO A 81 -22.29 -9.96 2.92
N ASP A 82 -21.09 -10.48 2.61
CA ASP A 82 -19.84 -10.10 3.30
C ASP A 82 -19.34 -8.72 2.87
N CYS A 83 -19.48 -8.41 1.58
CA CYS A 83 -19.02 -7.15 1.01
C CYS A 83 -20.16 -6.21 0.63
N LEU A 84 -21.41 -6.63 0.82
CA LEU A 84 -22.61 -5.88 0.47
C LEU A 84 -22.59 -5.35 -0.96
N GLY A 85 -22.12 -6.15 -1.92
CA GLY A 85 -22.04 -5.73 -3.33
C GLY A 85 -20.78 -4.97 -3.73
N SER A 86 -19.97 -4.50 -2.79
CA SER A 86 -18.77 -3.73 -3.11
C SER A 86 -17.67 -4.54 -3.81
N GLY A 87 -17.76 -5.88 -3.76
CA GLY A 87 -16.71 -6.78 -4.25
C GLY A 87 -15.46 -6.78 -3.39
N GLY A 88 -15.31 -5.82 -2.48
CA GLY A 88 -14.12 -5.66 -1.67
C GLY A 88 -14.25 -6.18 -0.26
N LYS A 89 -13.13 -6.37 0.43
CA LYS A 89 -13.19 -6.41 1.90
C LYS A 89 -13.71 -5.03 2.31
N SER A 90 -14.78 -4.99 3.11
CA SER A 90 -15.11 -3.80 3.89
C SER A 90 -13.99 -3.66 4.88
N ASP A 91 -12.88 -3.09 4.41
CA ASP A 91 -11.74 -2.90 5.24
C ASP A 91 -12.23 -2.04 6.39
N ALA A 92 -12.20 -2.61 7.60
CA ALA A 92 -12.07 -1.85 8.83
C ALA A 92 -10.76 -0.99 8.85
N LEU A 93 -10.12 -0.81 7.69
CA LEU A 93 -8.97 0.02 7.40
C LEU A 93 -9.31 1.15 6.40
N LEU A 94 -10.53 1.21 5.84
CA LEU A 94 -11.02 2.46 5.29
C LEU A 94 -11.24 3.40 6.47
N ASN A 95 -10.48 4.49 6.50
CA ASN A 95 -10.55 5.52 7.52
C ASN A 95 -12.00 5.74 7.95
N ASP A 96 -12.23 5.69 9.27
CA ASP A 96 -13.52 5.77 9.98
C ASP A 96 -14.52 6.80 9.41
N ALA A 97 -14.00 7.84 8.75
CA ALA A 97 -14.73 8.86 8.01
C ALA A 97 -15.67 8.33 6.90
N ASP A 98 -15.36 7.23 6.21
CA ASP A 98 -16.24 6.70 5.15
C ASP A 98 -17.38 5.83 5.71
N LEU A 99 -17.17 5.20 6.86
CA LEU A 99 -18.23 4.48 7.59
C LEU A 99 -19.25 5.44 8.21
N THR A 100 -18.83 6.63 8.65
CA THR A 100 -19.75 7.64 9.19
C THR A 100 -20.79 8.15 8.19
N ASN A 101 -20.50 8.07 6.89
CA ASN A 101 -21.44 8.53 5.86
C ASN A 101 -22.43 7.44 5.43
N ARG A 102 -22.27 6.19 5.85
CA ARG A 102 -23.19 5.11 5.46
C ARG A 102 -24.38 5.07 6.40
N CYS A 103 -25.58 4.95 5.85
CA CYS A 103 -26.78 4.76 6.64
C CYS A 103 -26.67 3.43 7.40
N PRO A 104 -26.72 3.43 8.75
CA PRO A 104 -26.50 2.21 9.53
C PRO A 104 -27.65 1.19 9.40
N ASN A 105 -28.84 1.60 8.93
CA ASN A 105 -29.96 0.68 8.71
C ASN A 105 -29.76 -0.19 7.46
N CYS A 106 -29.28 0.39 6.37
CA CYS A 106 -29.04 -0.34 5.12
C CYS A 106 -27.55 -0.56 4.82
N ARG A 107 -26.67 -0.13 5.73
CA ARG A 107 -25.20 -0.24 5.63
C ARG A 107 -24.62 0.30 4.31
N GLY A 108 -25.24 1.34 3.76
CA GLY A 108 -24.83 1.92 2.47
C GLY A 108 -25.64 1.45 1.26
N MET A 109 -26.49 0.43 1.37
CA MET A 109 -27.17 -0.15 0.21
C MET A 109 -28.37 0.66 -0.28
N GLY A 110 -28.90 1.58 0.52
CA GLY A 110 -30.13 2.30 0.21
C GLY A 110 -31.41 1.46 0.31
N GLN A 111 -31.29 0.14 0.44
CA GLN A 111 -32.41 -0.80 0.55
C GLN A 111 -32.18 -1.79 1.69
N ILE A 112 -33.27 -2.37 2.19
CA ILE A 112 -33.26 -3.43 3.20
C ILE A 112 -34.13 -4.59 2.73
N ASP A 113 -33.79 -5.80 3.16
CA ASP A 113 -34.59 -6.99 2.85
C ASP A 113 -35.96 -6.88 3.52
N CYS A 114 -37.03 -7.18 2.77
CA CYS A 114 -38.37 -7.15 3.31
C CYS A 114 -38.53 -8.23 4.38
N PRO A 115 -38.81 -7.88 5.65
CA PRO A 115 -38.89 -8.84 6.75
C PRO A 115 -40.08 -9.79 6.61
N ASN A 116 -41.15 -9.35 5.93
CA ASN A 116 -42.36 -10.14 5.71
C ASN A 116 -42.25 -11.06 4.48
N CYS A 117 -41.29 -10.80 3.59
CA CYS A 117 -41.07 -11.58 2.38
C CYS A 117 -39.82 -12.45 2.47
N ASN A 118 -39.24 -12.69 3.65
CA ASN A 118 -37.99 -13.45 3.82
C ASN A 118 -36.85 -13.00 2.88
N GLY A 119 -36.77 -11.69 2.57
CA GLY A 119 -35.76 -11.15 1.66
C GLY A 119 -35.95 -11.47 0.17
N PHE A 120 -37.10 -12.02 -0.25
CA PHE A 120 -37.43 -12.15 -1.69
C PHE A 120 -37.61 -10.80 -2.38
N ASP A 121 -37.89 -9.75 -1.63
CA ASP A 121 -38.09 -8.39 -2.13
C ASP A 121 -37.32 -7.39 -1.26
N ARG A 122 -37.01 -6.23 -1.84
CA ARG A 122 -36.24 -5.16 -1.18
C ARG A 122 -37.08 -3.92 -0.99
N LEU A 123 -37.08 -3.40 0.22
CA LEU A 123 -37.72 -2.15 0.57
C LEU A 123 -36.70 -1.01 0.51
N ILE A 124 -37.14 0.15 0.05
CA ILE A 124 -36.34 1.37 0.16
C ILE A 124 -36.08 1.63 1.64
N CYS A 125 -34.82 1.90 2.00
CA CYS A 125 -34.47 2.21 3.38
C CYS A 125 -35.03 3.57 3.75
N ASP A 126 -36.09 3.59 4.57
CA ASP A 126 -36.77 4.81 5.02
C ASP A 126 -35.81 5.80 5.68
N ARG A 127 -34.83 5.31 6.43
CA ARG A 127 -33.89 6.15 7.17
C ARG A 127 -32.99 7.03 6.28
N CYS A 128 -32.68 6.57 5.07
CA CYS A 128 -31.88 7.33 4.11
C CYS A 128 -32.66 7.68 2.83
N GLY A 129 -33.95 7.36 2.74
CA GLY A 129 -34.76 7.57 1.54
C GLY A 129 -34.17 6.93 0.28
N GLY A 130 -33.49 5.78 0.42
CA GLY A 130 -32.87 5.11 -0.74
C GLY A 130 -31.44 5.52 -1.08
N THR A 131 -30.88 6.57 -0.49
CA THR A 131 -29.54 7.07 -0.90
C THR A 131 -28.39 6.19 -0.41
N GLY A 132 -28.60 5.41 0.66
CA GLY A 132 -27.53 4.67 1.33
C GLY A 132 -26.70 5.54 2.27
N GLU A 133 -26.90 6.85 2.30
CA GLU A 133 -26.13 7.78 3.13
C GLU A 133 -26.79 8.06 4.48
N ALA A 134 -25.99 8.22 5.53
CA ALA A 134 -26.49 8.63 6.84
C ALA A 134 -27.08 10.05 6.75
N PRO A 135 -28.26 10.30 7.36
CA PRO A 135 -28.82 11.63 7.38
C PRO A 135 -27.85 12.59 8.09
N LYS A 136 -27.45 13.67 7.42
CA LYS A 136 -26.58 14.70 7.99
C LYS A 136 -27.30 15.29 9.21
N LYS A 137 -26.67 15.24 10.39
CA LYS A 137 -27.16 15.96 11.56
C LYS A 137 -27.08 17.45 11.25
N VAL A 138 -28.22 18.08 10.99
CA VAL A 138 -28.33 19.53 10.93
C VAL A 138 -28.30 20.02 12.37
N HIS A 139 -27.18 20.61 12.77
CA HIS A 139 -27.02 21.30 14.04
C HIS A 139 -27.45 22.77 13.89
#